data_AF-A0A7C0YD13-F1
#
_entry.id   AF-A0A7C0YD13-F1
#
_cell.length_a   1.000
_cell.length_b   1.000
_cell.length_c   1.000
_cell.angle_alpha   90.00
_cell.angle_beta   90.00
_cell.angle_gamma   90.00
#
_symmetry.space_group_name_H-M   'P 1'
#
loop_
_entity.id
_entity.type
_entity.pdbx_description
1 polymer ?
#
loop_
_entity_poly.entity_id
_entity_poly.type
_entity_poly.pdbx_seq_one_letter_code
_entity_poly.pdbx_strand_id
1 'polypeptide(L)'
;KNQEDHGFANYALDWIAKVPGKRESRRIMADYILTGNDIMQGRIFPDAVAHGGWYFDLHTPGGILAKDEAPEPTYGDVSKMDLCAVPVYSIPLRCLYSKDIENLFLAGRDISVTHVALGSVRLMGTCAAMGQAVGTCAWLCKELNILPRHVYPKWIKRLQQQLLRDDHYVPGVKNEDPADLARTAKVSASSSSPLIFPEPTVPRRLDIPLGELIPVSTDRLEIVSFLMEAEEDTEVTLHLRRTGRICDFTDEKDVACVTTKVPSQGKCWVDFKISAEVCPKSLYWLTLDSNPRVIVYGSEPLTPTGTVPLHKPYERWHYLKPTLSWHNLKPVLKGWNLCLKTEPVQYPYEPENILSGVTRSDCCTNLWVSHPDLPLPQSAVLEFKSPVSFTTIYLTFDTNLSLTHNLHLPTWRPPEETVRDYRILYERKGKWKEIGTFRDNFLRRRVHKFPRITAERIKIEVFSTWGSPSARIFEIRVYDE
;
A
#
# COMPACT_ATOMS: atom_id res chain seq x y z
N LYS A 1 23.51 15.58 -12.88
CA LYS A 1 24.10 14.83 -14.03
C LYS A 1 25.24 15.59 -14.72
N ASN A 2 25.29 16.92 -14.68
CA ASN A 2 26.32 17.72 -15.35
C ASN A 2 27.23 18.41 -14.33
N GLN A 3 27.95 17.64 -13.51
CA GLN A 3 28.97 18.18 -12.59
C GLN A 3 30.27 17.38 -12.76
N GLU A 4 31.41 17.96 -12.40
CA GLU A 4 32.73 17.42 -12.77
C GLU A 4 33.14 16.16 -12.01
N ASP A 5 32.76 16.02 -10.73
CA ASP A 5 33.08 14.84 -9.93
C ASP A 5 31.80 14.09 -9.53
N HIS A 6 31.74 12.82 -9.91
CA HIS A 6 30.64 11.90 -9.62
C HIS A 6 31.08 10.72 -8.74
N GLY A 7 32.32 10.71 -8.22
CA GLY A 7 32.84 9.62 -7.39
C GLY A 7 33.13 8.32 -8.17
N PHE A 8 33.14 8.38 -9.51
CA PHE A 8 33.35 7.22 -10.39
C PHE A 8 34.79 7.09 -10.91
N ALA A 9 35.77 7.79 -10.32
CA ALA A 9 37.16 7.85 -10.80
C ALA A 9 37.83 6.47 -10.97
N ASN A 10 37.41 5.47 -10.19
CA ASN A 10 37.95 4.10 -10.24
C ASN A 10 36.99 3.09 -10.90
N TYR A 11 35.94 3.55 -11.58
CA TYR A 11 34.96 2.69 -12.25
C TYR A 11 35.30 2.57 -13.73
N ALA A 12 35.26 1.35 -14.28
CA ALA A 12 35.35 1.12 -15.72
C ALA A 12 33.94 1.07 -16.32
N LEU A 13 33.76 1.71 -17.47
CA LEU A 13 32.54 1.61 -18.26
C LEU A 13 32.42 0.19 -18.83
N ASP A 14 31.45 -0.58 -18.34
CA ASP A 14 31.23 -1.97 -18.78
C ASP A 14 30.35 -2.04 -20.04
N TRP A 15 29.26 -1.28 -20.09
CA TRP A 15 28.28 -1.37 -21.17
C TRP A 15 27.56 -0.04 -21.45
N ILE A 16 27.27 0.20 -22.73
CA ILE A 16 26.39 1.29 -23.18
C ILE A 16 25.26 0.68 -24.02
N ALA A 17 24.02 1.07 -23.74
CA ALA A 17 22.88 0.76 -24.58
C ALA A 17 23.04 1.42 -25.96
N LYS A 18 23.09 0.62 -27.03
CA LYS A 18 23.22 1.13 -28.42
C LYS A 18 21.95 1.80 -28.95
N VAL A 19 20.80 1.59 -28.30
CA VAL A 19 19.51 2.14 -28.72
C VAL A 19 19.08 3.22 -27.74
N PRO A 20 18.97 4.50 -28.16
CA PRO A 20 18.43 5.53 -27.30
C PRO A 20 16.96 5.19 -26.98
N GLY A 21 16.64 5.13 -25.70
CA GLY A 21 15.28 4.88 -25.25
C GLY A 21 14.34 6.02 -25.63
N LYS A 22 13.52 5.86 -26.67
CA LYS A 22 12.43 6.78 -26.98
C LYS A 22 11.35 6.65 -25.91
N ARG A 23 11.22 7.68 -25.06
CA ARG A 23 10.25 7.71 -23.95
C ARG A 23 8.83 7.98 -24.42
N GLU A 24 8.69 8.69 -25.55
CA GLU A 24 7.40 9.01 -26.17
C GLU A 24 7.38 8.58 -27.63
N SER A 25 6.21 8.20 -28.10
CA SER A 25 5.94 7.78 -29.48
C SER A 25 4.50 8.15 -29.84
N ARG A 26 4.01 7.64 -30.98
CA ARG A 26 2.60 7.75 -31.38
C ARG A 26 1.71 7.21 -30.26
N ARG A 27 0.69 7.98 -29.91
CA ARG A 27 -0.40 7.62 -28.99
C ARG A 27 -1.69 7.53 -29.79
N ILE A 28 -2.58 6.62 -29.41
CA ILE A 28 -3.87 6.43 -30.09
C ILE A 28 -4.97 7.12 -29.27
N MET A 29 -5.96 7.69 -29.97
CA MET A 29 -7.09 8.36 -29.34
C MET A 29 -8.11 7.30 -28.88
N ALA A 30 -8.43 7.31 -27.60
CA ALA A 30 -9.46 6.46 -27.00
C ALA A 30 -10.71 7.29 -26.66
N ASP A 31 -11.72 6.65 -26.08
CA ASP A 31 -12.93 7.35 -25.61
C ASP A 31 -12.65 8.29 -24.42
N TYR A 32 -11.50 8.14 -23.74
CA TYR A 32 -10.97 9.11 -22.78
C TYR A 32 -9.50 9.37 -23.00
N ILE A 33 -9.09 10.60 -22.66
CA ILE A 33 -7.70 10.99 -22.61
C ILE A 33 -7.38 11.35 -21.16
N LEU A 34 -6.56 10.54 -20.49
CA LEU A 34 -6.15 10.87 -19.11
C LEU A 34 -5.29 12.14 -19.10
N THR A 35 -5.65 13.10 -18.25
CA THR A 35 -4.98 14.40 -18.17
C THR A 35 -4.02 14.49 -16.98
N GLY A 36 -3.07 15.43 -17.03
CA GLY A 36 -2.24 15.74 -15.87
C GLY A 36 -3.06 16.21 -14.66
N ASN A 37 -4.18 16.91 -14.90
CA ASN A 37 -5.09 17.33 -13.83
C ASN A 37 -5.78 16.14 -13.15
N ASP A 38 -6.23 15.14 -13.92
CA ASP A 38 -6.80 13.90 -13.34
C ASP A 38 -5.79 13.21 -12.41
N ILE A 39 -4.51 13.20 -12.80
CA ILE A 39 -3.41 12.62 -12.02
C ILE A 39 -3.15 13.43 -10.75
N MET A 40 -3.05 14.76 -10.85
CA MET A 40 -2.81 15.64 -9.69
C MET A 40 -3.95 15.60 -8.68
N GLN A 41 -5.18 15.36 -9.13
CA GLN A 41 -6.36 15.21 -8.28
C GLN A 41 -6.50 13.79 -7.71
N GLY A 42 -5.61 12.84 -8.05
CA GLY A 42 -5.72 11.46 -7.59
C GLY A 42 -7.01 10.77 -8.04
N ARG A 43 -7.52 11.13 -9.22
CA ARG A 43 -8.89 10.79 -9.62
C ARG A 43 -9.13 9.28 -9.68
N ILE A 44 -10.22 8.86 -9.06
CA ILE A 44 -10.73 7.48 -9.09
C ILE A 44 -11.90 7.40 -10.06
N PHE A 45 -11.74 6.65 -11.14
CA PHE A 45 -12.76 6.50 -12.18
C PHE A 45 -13.65 5.29 -11.91
N PRO A 46 -14.95 5.35 -12.27
CA PRO A 46 -15.88 4.22 -12.09
C PRO A 46 -15.46 2.99 -12.91
N ASP A 47 -14.69 3.18 -13.97
CA ASP A 47 -14.13 2.14 -14.83
C ASP A 47 -12.62 1.97 -14.70
N ALA A 48 -12.08 2.29 -13.52
CA ALA A 48 -10.71 1.98 -13.15
C ALA A 48 -10.40 0.49 -13.42
N VAL A 49 -9.28 0.24 -14.09
CA VAL A 49 -8.74 -1.11 -14.32
C VAL A 49 -7.25 -1.20 -14.06
N ALA A 50 -6.54 -0.07 -13.90
CA ALA A 50 -5.15 -0.02 -13.49
C ALA A 50 -4.91 1.26 -12.66
N HIS A 51 -3.67 1.51 -12.24
CA HIS A 51 -3.32 2.66 -11.40
C HIS A 51 -1.88 3.13 -11.63
N GLY A 52 -1.62 4.37 -11.23
CA GLY A 52 -0.28 4.95 -11.16
C GLY A 52 -0.13 5.80 -9.90
N GLY A 53 1.09 6.26 -9.67
CA GLY A 53 1.45 7.10 -8.52
C GLY A 53 2.87 7.66 -8.61
N TRP A 54 3.43 7.70 -9.83
CA TRP A 54 4.74 8.27 -10.07
C TRP A 54 4.61 9.76 -10.36
N TYR A 55 5.64 10.54 -10.04
CA TYR A 55 5.66 11.96 -10.38
C TYR A 55 5.69 12.19 -11.89
N PHE A 56 5.51 13.43 -12.34
CA PHE A 56 5.64 13.76 -13.75
C PHE A 56 7.10 13.76 -14.17
N ASP A 57 7.58 12.60 -14.65
CA ASP A 57 8.92 12.43 -15.23
C ASP A 57 8.96 12.98 -16.66
N LEU A 58 8.92 14.31 -16.78
CA LEU A 58 9.02 15.07 -18.02
C LEU A 58 10.45 15.55 -18.23
N HIS A 59 11.00 15.27 -19.41
CA HIS A 59 12.39 15.57 -19.74
C HIS A 59 12.48 16.88 -20.51
N THR A 60 13.48 17.69 -20.16
CA THR A 60 13.78 18.94 -20.85
C THR A 60 14.00 18.67 -22.35
N PRO A 61 13.21 19.31 -23.25
CA PRO A 61 13.42 19.19 -24.69
C PRO A 61 14.87 19.51 -25.08
N GLY A 62 15.42 18.78 -26.05
CA GLY A 62 16.85 18.89 -26.40
C GLY A 62 17.79 18.00 -25.57
N GLY A 63 17.35 17.52 -24.40
CA GLY A 63 18.07 16.52 -23.61
C GLY A 63 19.51 16.93 -23.32
N ILE A 64 20.49 16.10 -23.71
CA ILE A 64 21.93 16.39 -23.52
C ILE A 64 22.42 17.65 -24.25
N LEU A 65 21.64 18.17 -25.19
CA LEU A 65 21.95 19.40 -25.94
C LEU A 65 21.40 20.66 -25.26
N ALA A 66 20.45 20.53 -24.34
CA ALA A 66 19.87 21.64 -23.59
C ALA A 66 20.73 21.98 -22.36
N LYS A 67 22.01 22.31 -22.59
CA LYS A 67 23.00 22.52 -21.52
C LYS A 67 22.69 23.74 -20.64
N ASP A 68 21.97 24.71 -21.19
CA ASP A 68 21.63 25.99 -20.54
C ASP A 68 20.25 25.95 -19.86
N GLU A 69 19.53 24.84 -19.98
CA GLU A 69 18.23 24.65 -19.33
C GLU A 69 18.37 23.83 -18.05
N ALA A 70 17.48 24.08 -17.08
CA ALA A 70 17.45 23.30 -15.86
C ALA A 70 17.14 21.82 -16.20
N PRO A 71 17.86 20.85 -15.59
CA PRO A 71 17.52 19.45 -15.74
C PRO A 71 16.16 19.16 -15.08
N GLU A 72 15.58 18.02 -15.44
CA GLU A 72 14.33 17.55 -14.88
C GLU A 72 14.39 17.53 -13.33
N PRO A 73 13.28 17.74 -12.62
CA PRO A 73 13.19 17.42 -11.20
C PRO A 73 13.50 15.94 -11.01
N THR A 74 14.76 15.62 -10.74
CA THR A 74 15.18 14.24 -10.55
C THR A 74 14.74 13.78 -9.17
N TYR A 75 14.23 12.56 -9.10
CA TYR A 75 14.14 11.84 -7.84
C TYR A 75 15.49 11.90 -7.11
N GLY A 76 15.52 12.39 -5.87
CA GLY A 76 16.74 12.51 -5.05
C GLY A 76 17.24 13.93 -4.78
N ASP A 77 16.69 14.94 -5.45
CA ASP A 77 16.79 16.32 -4.96
C ASP A 77 15.66 16.58 -3.97
N VAL A 78 16.00 16.55 -2.68
CA VAL A 78 15.03 16.72 -1.58
C VAL A 78 14.33 18.08 -1.68
N SER A 79 14.99 19.12 -2.21
CA SER A 79 14.38 20.46 -2.36
C SER A 79 13.22 20.51 -3.35
N LYS A 80 13.09 19.53 -4.24
CA LYS A 80 12.02 19.44 -5.25
C LYS A 80 10.91 18.46 -4.85
N MET A 81 10.93 17.96 -3.61
CA MET A 81 10.03 16.89 -3.18
C MET A 81 8.55 17.29 -3.29
N ASP A 82 8.19 18.54 -3.01
CA ASP A 82 6.82 19.06 -3.15
C ASP A 82 6.30 19.02 -4.60
N LEU A 83 7.19 19.32 -5.57
CA LEU A 83 6.88 19.29 -7.00
C LEU A 83 6.68 17.85 -7.52
N CYS A 84 7.34 16.90 -6.88
CA CYS A 84 7.29 15.48 -7.22
C CYS A 84 6.17 14.72 -6.48
N ALA A 85 5.35 15.39 -5.67
CA ALA A 85 4.22 14.75 -5.00
C ALA A 85 3.08 14.49 -5.99
N VAL A 86 2.81 13.21 -6.27
CA VAL A 86 1.66 12.76 -7.06
C VAL A 86 0.88 11.72 -6.26
N PRO A 87 -0.45 11.90 -6.09
CA PRO A 87 -1.28 10.92 -5.40
C PRO A 87 -1.46 9.64 -6.23
N VAL A 88 -1.92 8.57 -5.59
CA VAL A 88 -2.35 7.38 -6.33
C VAL A 88 -3.61 7.72 -7.12
N TYR A 89 -3.54 7.57 -8.44
CA TYR A 89 -4.66 7.76 -9.36
C TYR A 89 -5.01 6.45 -10.08
N SER A 90 -6.24 6.36 -10.59
CA SER A 90 -6.68 5.22 -11.38
C SER A 90 -6.59 5.50 -12.88
N ILE A 91 -6.43 4.43 -13.67
CA ILE A 91 -6.45 4.45 -15.13
C ILE A 91 -7.74 3.76 -15.58
N PRO A 92 -8.65 4.48 -16.26
CA PRO A 92 -9.93 3.93 -16.68
C PRO A 92 -9.79 3.08 -17.95
N LEU A 93 -10.65 2.08 -18.12
CA LEU A 93 -10.65 1.17 -19.28
C LEU A 93 -10.76 1.93 -20.60
N ARG A 94 -11.56 3.00 -20.62
CA ARG A 94 -11.75 3.88 -21.78
C ARG A 94 -10.52 4.65 -22.25
N CYS A 95 -9.37 4.56 -21.56
CA CYS A 95 -8.07 4.99 -22.08
C CYS A 95 -7.34 3.91 -22.89
N LEU A 96 -7.75 2.64 -22.75
CA LEU A 96 -7.00 1.46 -23.15
C LEU A 96 -7.54 0.79 -24.42
N TYR A 97 -8.46 1.41 -25.15
CA TYR A 97 -8.93 0.92 -26.45
C TYR A 97 -9.09 2.05 -27.45
N SER A 98 -8.93 1.73 -28.74
CA SER A 98 -9.03 2.72 -29.80
C SER A 98 -10.46 3.25 -29.93
N LYS A 99 -10.59 4.56 -30.16
CA LYS A 99 -11.86 5.18 -30.54
C LYS A 99 -12.32 4.75 -31.93
N ASP A 100 -11.38 4.64 -32.88
CA ASP A 100 -11.70 4.44 -34.31
C ASP A 100 -11.66 2.98 -34.78
N ILE A 101 -10.90 2.10 -34.11
CA ILE A 101 -10.79 0.67 -34.44
C ILE A 101 -11.44 -0.13 -33.31
N GLU A 102 -12.60 -0.71 -33.60
CA GLU A 102 -13.48 -1.28 -32.56
C GLU A 102 -12.87 -2.45 -31.76
N ASN A 103 -11.92 -3.19 -32.34
CA ASN A 103 -11.29 -4.36 -31.74
C ASN A 103 -9.78 -4.17 -31.52
N LEU A 104 -9.37 -2.97 -31.10
CA LEU A 104 -7.97 -2.65 -30.82
C LEU A 104 -7.80 -2.10 -29.39
N PHE A 105 -7.04 -2.83 -28.58
CA PHE A 105 -6.58 -2.37 -27.26
C PHE A 105 -5.23 -1.65 -27.34
N LEU A 106 -4.97 -0.81 -26.33
CA LEU A 106 -3.83 0.08 -26.17
C LEU A 106 -3.32 -0.08 -24.73
N ALA A 107 -2.24 -0.83 -24.53
CA ALA A 107 -1.68 -1.08 -23.21
C ALA A 107 -0.18 -0.75 -23.19
N GLY A 108 0.20 0.22 -22.36
CA GLY A 108 1.59 0.64 -22.21
C GLY A 108 1.77 2.09 -22.60
N ARG A 109 2.76 2.36 -23.46
CA ARG A 109 3.17 3.73 -23.84
C ARG A 109 2.28 4.36 -24.92
N ASP A 110 1.46 3.55 -25.57
CA ASP A 110 0.50 3.90 -26.63
C ASP A 110 -0.88 4.31 -26.10
N ILE A 111 -1.11 4.20 -24.78
CA ILE A 111 -2.30 4.64 -24.06
C ILE A 111 -2.71 6.07 -24.44
N SER A 112 -4.03 6.31 -24.46
CA SER A 112 -4.60 7.64 -24.68
C SER A 112 -4.48 8.54 -23.45
N VAL A 113 -3.46 9.40 -23.45
CA VAL A 113 -3.17 10.36 -22.39
C VAL A 113 -2.58 11.66 -22.96
N THR A 114 -2.68 12.75 -22.21
CA THR A 114 -1.94 14.00 -22.49
C THR A 114 -0.43 13.81 -22.35
N HIS A 115 0.37 14.68 -22.97
CA HIS A 115 1.84 14.64 -22.87
C HIS A 115 2.32 14.66 -21.41
N VAL A 116 1.76 15.54 -20.59
CA VAL A 116 2.07 15.63 -19.15
C VAL A 116 1.75 14.33 -18.42
N ALA A 117 0.55 13.78 -18.63
CA ALA A 117 0.12 12.54 -17.99
C ALA A 117 0.98 11.34 -18.35
N LEU A 118 1.48 11.28 -19.60
CA LEU A 118 2.37 10.20 -20.02
C LEU A 118 3.63 10.12 -19.15
N GLY A 119 4.14 11.27 -18.66
CA GLY A 119 5.29 11.34 -17.76
C GLY A 119 5.14 10.51 -16.49
N SER A 120 3.91 10.31 -16.01
CA SER A 120 3.61 9.47 -14.83
C SER A 120 3.19 8.04 -15.20
N VAL A 121 2.42 7.87 -16.29
CA VAL A 121 1.78 6.59 -16.64
C VAL A 121 2.75 5.59 -17.30
N ARG A 122 3.78 6.07 -18.02
CA ARG A 122 4.61 5.23 -18.90
C ARG A 122 5.61 4.29 -18.20
N LEU A 123 5.56 4.18 -16.88
CA LEU A 123 6.46 3.32 -16.13
C LEU A 123 6.17 1.83 -16.35
N MET A 124 7.21 1.00 -16.22
CA MET A 124 7.10 -0.45 -16.50
C MET A 124 6.05 -1.14 -15.62
N GLY A 125 5.99 -0.82 -14.32
CA GLY A 125 4.99 -1.37 -13.41
C GLY A 125 3.56 -1.00 -13.81
N THR A 126 3.33 0.27 -14.15
CA THR A 126 2.03 0.74 -14.66
C THR A 126 1.69 0.12 -16.01
N CYS A 127 2.65 -0.02 -16.93
CA CYS A 127 2.47 -0.73 -18.19
C CYS A 127 2.07 -2.21 -17.98
N ALA A 128 2.72 -2.90 -17.04
CA ALA A 128 2.41 -4.28 -16.70
C ALA A 128 0.96 -4.41 -16.17
N ALA A 129 0.56 -3.51 -15.26
CA ALA A 129 -0.81 -3.45 -14.75
C ALA A 129 -1.84 -3.22 -15.87
N MET A 130 -1.57 -2.28 -16.79
CA MET A 130 -2.44 -2.07 -17.96
C MET A 130 -2.50 -3.30 -18.88
N GLY A 131 -1.38 -3.98 -19.08
CA GLY A 131 -1.31 -5.21 -19.87
C GLY A 131 -2.17 -6.33 -19.29
N GLN A 132 -2.09 -6.56 -17.98
CA GLN A 132 -2.96 -7.52 -17.28
C GLN A 132 -4.45 -7.13 -17.43
N ALA A 133 -4.78 -5.86 -17.19
CA ALA A 133 -6.14 -5.33 -17.33
C ALA A 133 -6.73 -5.58 -18.73
N VAL A 134 -5.99 -5.26 -19.78
CA VAL A 134 -6.40 -5.47 -21.17
C VAL A 134 -6.50 -6.96 -21.50
N GLY A 135 -5.57 -7.80 -21.04
CA GLY A 135 -5.63 -9.25 -21.24
C GLY A 135 -6.89 -9.87 -20.65
N THR A 136 -7.23 -9.51 -19.40
CA THR A 136 -8.48 -9.95 -18.75
C THR A 136 -9.71 -9.39 -19.46
N CYS A 137 -9.67 -8.14 -19.92
CA CYS A 137 -10.77 -7.54 -20.68
C CYS A 137 -10.99 -8.26 -22.03
N ALA A 138 -9.93 -8.64 -22.73
CA ALA A 138 -10.01 -9.39 -23.98
C ALA A 138 -10.62 -10.79 -23.78
N TRP A 139 -10.26 -11.48 -22.69
CA TRP A 139 -10.91 -12.73 -22.29
C TRP A 139 -12.42 -12.54 -22.08
N LEU A 140 -12.82 -11.51 -21.35
CA LEU A 140 -14.22 -11.20 -21.09
C LEU A 140 -14.99 -10.85 -22.38
N CYS A 141 -14.35 -10.08 -23.27
CA CYS A 141 -14.89 -9.75 -24.59
C CYS A 141 -15.17 -11.01 -25.41
N LYS A 142 -14.22 -11.96 -25.42
CA LYS A 142 -14.36 -13.25 -26.11
C LYS A 142 -15.48 -14.10 -25.50
N GLU A 143 -15.55 -14.17 -24.17
CA GLU A 143 -16.55 -14.97 -23.46
C GLU A 143 -17.98 -14.47 -23.72
N LEU A 144 -18.17 -13.15 -23.70
CA LEU A 144 -19.48 -12.52 -23.89
C LEU A 144 -19.81 -12.22 -25.36
N ASN A 145 -18.89 -12.50 -26.28
CA ASN A 145 -18.96 -12.10 -27.69
C ASN A 145 -19.28 -10.60 -27.88
N ILE A 146 -18.52 -9.75 -27.19
CA ILE A 146 -18.64 -8.28 -27.24
C ILE A 146 -17.30 -7.63 -27.60
N LEU A 147 -17.35 -6.36 -27.96
CA LEU A 147 -16.18 -5.53 -28.25
C LEU A 147 -15.73 -4.75 -26.98
N PRO A 148 -14.46 -4.32 -26.90
CA PRO A 148 -13.88 -3.57 -25.78
C PRO A 148 -14.78 -2.45 -25.22
N ARG A 149 -15.34 -1.62 -26.11
CA ARG A 149 -16.20 -0.48 -25.73
C ARG A 149 -17.44 -0.91 -24.97
N HIS A 150 -18.00 -2.09 -25.24
CA HIS A 150 -19.23 -2.59 -24.60
C HIS A 150 -19.02 -3.08 -23.17
N VAL A 151 -17.76 -3.24 -22.72
CA VAL A 151 -17.46 -3.66 -21.35
C VAL A 151 -17.88 -2.57 -20.34
N TYR A 152 -17.66 -1.29 -20.66
CA TYR A 152 -18.14 -0.18 -19.84
C TYR A 152 -19.41 0.44 -20.45
N PRO A 153 -20.48 0.69 -19.68
CA PRO A 153 -20.60 0.51 -18.23
C PRO A 153 -21.09 -0.87 -17.77
N LYS A 154 -21.63 -1.69 -18.68
CA LYS A 154 -22.44 -2.86 -18.30
C LYS A 154 -21.68 -3.97 -17.57
N TRP A 155 -20.46 -4.27 -18.00
CA TRP A 155 -19.67 -5.43 -17.55
C TRP A 155 -18.41 -5.04 -16.76
N ILE A 156 -18.21 -3.75 -16.49
CA ILE A 156 -17.00 -3.26 -15.82
C ILE A 156 -16.80 -3.88 -14.44
N LYS A 157 -17.89 -4.07 -13.68
CA LYS A 157 -17.83 -4.76 -12.38
C LYS A 157 -17.29 -6.18 -12.53
N ARG A 158 -17.74 -6.92 -13.55
CA ARG A 158 -17.25 -8.29 -13.80
C ARG A 158 -15.76 -8.31 -14.11
N LEU A 159 -15.28 -7.37 -14.93
CA LEU A 159 -13.84 -7.21 -15.20
C LEU A 159 -13.06 -6.89 -13.91
N GLN A 160 -13.53 -5.91 -13.14
CA GLN A 160 -12.90 -5.51 -11.87
C GLN A 160 -12.86 -6.65 -10.86
N GLN A 161 -13.94 -7.43 -10.71
CA GLN A 161 -13.97 -8.59 -9.81
C GLN A 161 -12.96 -9.66 -10.24
N GLN A 162 -12.86 -9.95 -11.55
CA GLN A 162 -11.84 -10.88 -12.06
C GLN A 162 -10.42 -10.37 -11.79
N LEU A 163 -10.15 -9.08 -12.01
CA LEU A 163 -8.85 -8.48 -11.72
C LEU A 163 -8.49 -8.60 -10.24
N LEU A 164 -9.41 -8.24 -9.34
CA LEU A 164 -9.19 -8.39 -7.89
C LEU A 164 -8.96 -9.86 -7.50
N ARG A 165 -9.67 -10.79 -8.15
CA ARG A 165 -9.49 -12.23 -7.92
C ARG A 165 -8.08 -12.69 -8.27
N ASP A 166 -7.45 -12.06 -9.27
CA ASP A 166 -6.08 -12.30 -9.69
C ASP A 166 -5.03 -11.46 -8.93
N ASP A 167 -5.40 -10.87 -7.78
CA ASP A 167 -4.57 -9.97 -6.95
C ASP A 167 -4.04 -8.75 -7.71
N HIS A 168 -4.79 -8.31 -8.74
CA HIS A 168 -4.55 -7.05 -9.42
C HIS A 168 -5.28 -5.91 -8.69
N TYR A 169 -4.50 -4.97 -8.14
CA TYR A 169 -5.07 -3.87 -7.39
C TYR A 169 -5.72 -2.81 -8.29
N VAL A 170 -7.00 -2.52 -8.01
CA VAL A 170 -7.77 -1.45 -8.62
C VAL A 170 -8.22 -0.47 -7.51
N PRO A 171 -7.70 0.76 -7.47
CA PRO A 171 -8.08 1.76 -6.46
C PRO A 171 -9.60 1.97 -6.37
N GLY A 172 -10.13 1.99 -5.15
CA GLY A 172 -11.55 2.22 -4.89
C GLY A 172 -12.47 1.04 -5.19
N VAL A 173 -11.94 -0.12 -5.60
CA VAL A 173 -12.72 -1.34 -5.84
C VAL A 173 -12.39 -2.36 -4.76
N LYS A 174 -13.44 -2.99 -4.23
CA LYS A 174 -13.35 -4.14 -3.32
C LYS A 174 -13.99 -5.38 -3.95
N ASN A 175 -13.61 -6.55 -3.47
CA ASN A 175 -14.28 -7.79 -3.80
C ASN A 175 -15.77 -7.64 -3.41
N GLU A 176 -16.65 -7.93 -4.34
CA GLU A 176 -18.11 -7.98 -4.23
C GLU A 176 -18.68 -9.21 -4.97
N ASP A 177 -17.81 -10.16 -5.33
CA ASP A 177 -18.18 -11.31 -6.14
C ASP A 177 -19.17 -12.22 -5.38
N PRO A 178 -20.41 -12.37 -5.87
CA PRO A 178 -21.40 -13.22 -5.21
C PRO A 178 -21.04 -14.71 -5.26
N ALA A 179 -20.12 -15.13 -6.13
CA ALA A 179 -19.65 -16.52 -6.20
C ALA A 179 -18.60 -16.83 -5.11
N ASP A 180 -18.05 -15.82 -4.43
CA ASP A 180 -17.13 -16.02 -3.31
C ASP A 180 -17.91 -16.39 -2.05
N LEU A 181 -17.95 -17.69 -1.77
CA LEU A 181 -18.67 -18.27 -0.65
C LEU A 181 -18.11 -17.78 0.70
N ALA A 182 -16.83 -17.40 0.78
CA ALA A 182 -16.20 -16.92 2.02
C ALA A 182 -16.92 -15.71 2.61
N ARG A 183 -17.51 -14.87 1.75
CA ARG A 183 -18.28 -13.67 2.14
C ARG A 183 -19.54 -14.00 2.95
N THR A 184 -20.02 -15.24 2.88
CA THR A 184 -21.19 -15.72 3.63
C THR A 184 -20.82 -16.24 5.03
N ALA A 185 -19.52 -16.37 5.32
CA ALA A 185 -19.02 -16.86 6.59
C ALA A 185 -18.92 -15.77 7.65
N LYS A 186 -18.95 -16.18 8.91
CA LYS A 186 -18.34 -15.43 10.02
C LYS A 186 -16.88 -15.88 10.14
N VAL A 187 -15.98 -14.98 10.47
CA VAL A 187 -14.57 -15.31 10.69
C VAL A 187 -14.21 -15.15 12.16
N SER A 188 -13.34 -16.03 12.65
CA SER A 188 -12.69 -15.91 13.96
C SER A 188 -11.21 -16.28 13.84
N ALA A 189 -10.41 -15.93 14.83
CA ALA A 189 -8.99 -16.28 14.87
C ALA A 189 -8.56 -16.71 16.27
N SER A 190 -7.41 -17.40 16.37
CA SER A 190 -6.81 -17.79 17.65
C SER A 190 -6.34 -16.59 18.48
N SER A 191 -5.96 -15.49 17.83
CA SER A 191 -5.62 -14.21 18.45
C SER A 191 -5.65 -13.07 17.42
N SER A 192 -5.68 -11.84 17.90
CA SER A 192 -5.56 -10.61 17.10
C SER A 192 -4.52 -9.70 17.75
N SER A 193 -3.68 -9.06 16.95
CA SER A 193 -2.72 -8.07 17.44
C SER A 193 -3.41 -6.72 17.68
N PRO A 194 -3.12 -6.03 18.79
CA PRO A 194 -3.35 -4.59 18.85
C PRO A 194 -2.36 -3.85 17.95
N LEU A 195 -2.54 -2.54 17.79
CA LEU A 195 -1.58 -1.65 17.15
C LEU A 195 -0.38 -1.44 18.09
N ILE A 196 0.68 -2.21 17.86
CA ILE A 196 1.90 -2.19 18.68
C ILE A 196 3.03 -1.57 17.87
N PHE A 197 3.53 -0.42 18.31
CA PHE A 197 4.77 0.13 17.80
C PHE A 197 5.99 -0.55 18.45
N PRO A 198 7.10 -0.74 17.72
CA PRO A 198 8.36 -1.20 18.31
C PRO A 198 8.87 -0.28 19.41
N GLU A 199 9.84 -0.76 20.18
CA GLU A 199 10.44 0.03 21.26
C GLU A 199 11.05 1.36 20.71
N PRO A 200 10.76 2.53 21.31
CA PRO A 200 11.26 3.82 20.85
C PRO A 200 12.70 4.06 21.33
N THR A 201 13.66 3.50 20.62
CA THR A 201 15.10 3.57 20.99
C THR A 201 15.88 4.61 20.19
N VAL A 202 15.34 5.09 19.07
CA VAL A 202 16.07 5.93 18.11
C VAL A 202 15.62 7.39 18.22
N PRO A 203 16.45 8.28 18.81
CA PRO A 203 16.09 9.68 18.99
C PRO A 203 16.11 10.44 17.66
N ARG A 204 15.21 11.41 17.53
CA ARG A 204 15.20 12.39 16.46
C ARG A 204 14.78 13.75 17.01
N ARG A 205 15.52 14.80 16.65
CA ARG A 205 15.14 16.18 16.98
C ARG A 205 13.86 16.56 16.24
N LEU A 206 12.94 17.24 16.90
CA LEU A 206 11.70 17.76 16.33
C LEU A 206 11.94 19.13 15.68
N ASP A 207 12.99 19.24 14.84
CA ASP A 207 13.39 20.47 14.15
C ASP A 207 12.51 20.80 12.93
N ILE A 208 11.79 19.79 12.43
CA ILE A 208 10.73 19.89 11.43
C ILE A 208 9.47 19.21 11.97
N PRO A 209 8.26 19.55 11.47
CA PRO A 209 7.06 18.82 11.84
C PRO A 209 7.19 17.35 11.44
N LEU A 210 6.81 16.47 12.37
CA LEU A 210 6.81 15.02 12.23
C LEU A 210 5.40 14.49 12.43
N GLY A 211 5.10 13.33 11.88
CA GLY A 211 3.80 12.70 12.10
C GLY A 211 3.79 11.20 11.86
N GLU A 212 2.66 10.60 12.20
CA GLU A 212 2.37 9.19 11.99
C GLU A 212 0.90 9.03 11.63
N LEU A 213 0.63 8.38 10.50
CA LEU A 213 -0.71 7.89 10.18
C LEU A 213 -0.94 6.57 10.90
N ILE A 214 -2.08 6.44 11.58
CA ILE A 214 -2.51 5.22 12.24
C ILE A 214 -3.92 4.79 11.81
N PRO A 215 -4.18 3.47 11.76
CA PRO A 215 -5.54 2.96 11.72
C PRO A 215 -6.20 3.07 13.10
N VAL A 216 -7.46 3.46 13.12
CA VAL A 216 -8.28 3.61 14.33
C VAL A 216 -9.43 2.60 14.29
N SER A 217 -9.60 1.86 15.38
CA SER A 217 -10.62 0.82 15.56
C SER A 217 -11.70 1.19 16.57
N THR A 218 -11.48 2.21 17.40
CA THR A 218 -12.45 2.69 18.40
C THR A 218 -13.23 3.90 17.89
N ASP A 219 -14.26 4.28 18.64
CA ASP A 219 -15.09 5.47 18.39
C ASP A 219 -14.57 6.73 19.12
N ARG A 220 -13.56 6.56 19.97
CA ARG A 220 -12.89 7.64 20.71
C ARG A 220 -11.39 7.44 20.77
N LEU A 221 -10.65 8.55 20.80
CA LEU A 221 -9.22 8.62 21.07
C LEU A 221 -9.00 9.65 22.18
N GLU A 222 -8.77 9.17 23.40
CA GLU A 222 -8.67 9.99 24.61
C GLU A 222 -7.25 10.51 24.80
N ILE A 223 -6.25 9.62 24.72
CA ILE A 223 -4.84 9.97 24.92
C ILE A 223 -3.99 9.39 23.79
N VAL A 224 -3.02 10.18 23.34
CA VAL A 224 -1.89 9.70 22.55
C VAL A 224 -0.61 10.06 23.27
N SER A 225 0.26 9.09 23.49
CA SER A 225 1.51 9.29 24.20
C SER A 225 2.70 9.09 23.29
N PHE A 226 3.69 9.97 23.40
CA PHE A 226 4.97 9.87 22.71
C PHE A 226 6.11 9.87 23.73
N LEU A 227 7.18 9.16 23.42
CA LEU A 227 8.39 9.19 24.24
C LEU A 227 9.22 10.40 23.80
N MET A 228 9.46 11.35 24.71
CA MET A 228 10.08 12.63 24.43
C MET A 228 11.13 13.00 25.49
N GLU A 229 12.03 13.92 25.11
CA GLU A 229 13.00 14.57 25.99
C GLU A 229 13.09 16.06 25.56
N ALA A 230 13.21 16.98 26.51
CA ALA A 230 13.36 18.41 26.22
C ALA A 230 14.59 19.00 26.92
N GLU A 231 15.27 19.92 26.24
CA GLU A 231 16.43 20.66 26.77
C GLU A 231 16.02 21.63 27.89
N GLU A 232 14.79 22.15 27.82
CA GLU A 232 14.16 23.02 28.81
C GLU A 232 12.64 22.81 28.79
N ASP A 233 11.95 23.21 29.87
CA ASP A 233 10.49 23.13 29.93
C ASP A 233 9.86 23.88 28.74
N THR A 234 9.12 23.15 27.92
CA THR A 234 8.57 23.68 26.68
C THR A 234 7.22 23.04 26.37
N GLU A 235 6.64 23.39 25.23
CA GLU A 235 5.35 22.88 24.78
C GLU A 235 5.45 22.34 23.36
N VAL A 236 4.64 21.32 23.07
CA VAL A 236 4.48 20.76 21.73
C VAL A 236 2.99 20.66 21.45
N THR A 237 2.61 21.01 20.22
CA THR A 237 1.23 20.90 19.73
C THR A 237 1.09 19.63 18.90
N LEU A 238 0.06 18.85 19.20
CA LEU A 238 -0.37 17.68 18.45
C LEU A 238 -1.67 18.00 17.70
N HIS A 239 -1.69 17.68 16.42
CA HIS A 239 -2.87 17.72 15.58
C HIS A 239 -3.33 16.31 15.23
N LEU A 240 -4.63 16.07 15.27
CA LEU A 240 -5.28 14.86 14.81
C LEU A 240 -6.14 15.20 13.60
N ARG A 241 -5.85 14.58 12.45
CA ARG A 241 -6.61 14.77 11.20
C ARG A 241 -7.10 13.44 10.67
N ARG A 242 -8.22 13.46 9.95
CA ARG A 242 -8.75 12.25 9.29
C ARG A 242 -8.22 12.18 7.86
N THR A 243 -8.06 10.97 7.34
CA THR A 243 -7.86 10.76 5.90
C THR A 243 -8.64 9.56 5.41
N GLY A 244 -9.01 9.58 4.13
CA GLY A 244 -9.71 8.45 3.50
C GLY A 244 -8.76 7.35 3.01
N ARG A 245 -7.47 7.66 2.83
CA ARG A 245 -6.49 6.75 2.25
C ARG A 245 -5.12 6.94 2.88
N ILE A 246 -4.35 5.86 2.94
CA ILE A 246 -2.97 5.82 3.42
C ILE A 246 -2.00 6.72 2.62
N CYS A 247 -2.46 7.28 1.50
CA CYS A 247 -1.67 8.13 0.62
C CYS A 247 -2.16 9.57 0.48
N ASP A 248 -3.07 10.01 1.34
CA ASP A 248 -3.63 11.35 1.29
C ASP A 248 -3.38 12.07 2.62
N PHE A 249 -2.62 13.16 2.52
CA PHE A 249 -2.22 14.04 3.64
C PHE A 249 -2.52 15.50 3.30
N THR A 250 -3.55 15.74 2.50
CA THR A 250 -3.91 17.07 1.99
C THR A 250 -4.95 17.80 2.84
N ASP A 251 -5.69 17.07 3.69
CA ASP A 251 -6.67 17.68 4.59
C ASP A 251 -5.96 18.44 5.70
N GLU A 252 -6.20 19.74 5.82
CA GLU A 252 -5.62 20.58 6.87
C GLU A 252 -6.55 20.75 8.07
N LYS A 253 -7.77 20.20 8.01
CA LYS A 253 -8.77 20.36 9.07
C LYS A 253 -8.51 19.38 10.21
N ASP A 254 -8.23 19.95 11.39
CA ASP A 254 -8.10 19.18 12.61
C ASP A 254 -9.46 18.65 13.09
N VAL A 255 -9.47 17.37 13.44
CA VAL A 255 -10.50 16.75 14.27
C VAL A 255 -10.28 17.15 15.74
N ALA A 256 -9.03 17.23 16.15
CA ALA A 256 -8.62 17.78 17.44
C ALA A 256 -7.20 18.34 17.37
N CYS A 257 -6.92 19.33 18.22
CA CYS A 257 -5.62 19.97 18.35
C CYS A 257 -5.37 20.26 19.83
N VAL A 258 -4.23 19.80 20.35
CA VAL A 258 -3.89 19.93 21.78
C VAL A 258 -2.43 20.27 21.95
N THR A 259 -2.15 21.25 22.81
CA THR A 259 -0.79 21.63 23.22
C THR A 259 -0.52 21.07 24.61
N THR A 260 0.63 20.42 24.80
CA THR A 260 1.02 19.80 26.07
C THR A 260 2.44 20.19 26.45
N LYS A 261 2.69 20.33 27.75
CA LYS A 261 4.01 20.62 28.31
C LYS A 261 4.93 19.39 28.23
N VAL A 262 6.15 19.62 27.76
CA VAL A 262 7.24 18.66 27.74
C VAL A 262 8.27 19.12 28.78
N PRO A 263 8.40 18.41 29.92
CA PRO A 263 9.29 18.82 31.01
C PRO A 263 10.75 18.48 30.71
N SER A 264 11.70 19.27 31.22
CA SER A 264 13.15 19.07 31.03
C SER A 264 13.77 18.03 31.99
N GLN A 265 12.99 17.05 32.44
CA GLN A 265 13.37 16.08 33.47
C GLN A 265 13.93 14.76 32.90
N GLY A 266 14.45 14.82 31.66
CA GLY A 266 14.95 13.67 30.91
C GLY A 266 13.86 12.93 30.12
N LYS A 267 14.24 11.78 29.56
CA LYS A 267 13.39 10.95 28.70
C LYS A 267 12.13 10.44 29.42
N CYS A 268 10.94 10.84 28.98
CA CYS A 268 9.66 10.44 29.57
C CYS A 268 8.53 10.28 28.52
N TRP A 269 7.49 9.53 28.88
CA TRP A 269 6.26 9.49 28.08
C TRP A 269 5.45 10.77 28.36
N VAL A 270 5.10 11.48 27.30
CA VAL A 270 4.27 12.70 27.33
C VAL A 270 2.90 12.37 26.77
N ASP A 271 1.86 12.59 27.58
CA ASP A 271 0.47 12.29 27.26
C ASP A 271 -0.24 13.50 26.68
N PHE A 272 -0.70 13.40 25.44
CA PHE A 272 -1.55 14.38 24.79
C PHE A 272 -3.00 13.95 24.98
N LYS A 273 -3.76 14.70 25.79
CA LYS A 273 -5.18 14.45 26.05
C LYS A 273 -6.03 15.05 24.94
N ILE A 274 -6.38 14.24 23.96
CA ILE A 274 -7.06 14.67 22.74
C ILE A 274 -8.59 14.67 22.91
N SER A 275 -9.13 13.67 23.61
CA SER A 275 -10.58 13.47 23.81
C SER A 275 -11.41 13.67 22.54
N ALA A 276 -10.94 13.08 21.43
CA ALA A 276 -11.59 13.19 20.12
C ALA A 276 -12.57 12.06 19.87
N GLU A 277 -13.73 12.40 19.28
CA GLU A 277 -14.60 11.43 18.64
C GLU A 277 -14.03 11.05 17.27
N VAL A 278 -13.90 9.75 17.05
CA VAL A 278 -13.28 9.18 15.85
C VAL A 278 -14.16 8.07 15.28
N CYS A 279 -13.91 7.68 14.03
CA CYS A 279 -14.65 6.61 13.40
C CYS A 279 -13.85 5.31 13.44
N PRO A 280 -14.43 4.19 13.93
CA PRO A 280 -13.84 2.86 13.75
C PRO A 280 -13.57 2.56 12.28
N LYS A 281 -12.54 1.73 12.01
CA LYS A 281 -12.13 1.30 10.67
C LYS A 281 -11.82 2.47 9.73
N SER A 282 -11.20 3.52 10.28
CA SER A 282 -10.78 4.72 9.53
C SER A 282 -9.31 5.01 9.78
N LEU A 283 -8.72 5.86 8.95
CA LEU A 283 -7.35 6.31 9.09
C LEU A 283 -7.32 7.74 9.64
N TYR A 284 -6.39 7.95 10.57
CA TYR A 284 -6.10 9.24 11.16
C TYR A 284 -4.61 9.47 11.13
N TRP A 285 -4.19 10.72 11.08
CA TRP A 285 -2.78 11.07 11.14
C TRP A 285 -2.55 12.12 12.20
N LEU A 286 -1.51 11.83 12.98
CA LEU A 286 -1.09 12.56 14.15
C LEU A 286 0.15 13.36 13.75
N THR A 287 0.14 14.68 13.92
CA THR A 287 1.28 15.53 13.56
C THR A 287 1.69 16.41 14.72
N LEU A 288 3.00 16.43 15.00
CA LEU A 288 3.62 17.28 15.99
C LEU A 288 4.23 18.51 15.31
N ASP A 289 3.96 19.70 15.86
CA ASP A 289 4.63 20.93 15.44
C ASP A 289 6.13 20.88 15.78
N SER A 290 6.94 21.54 14.95
CA SER A 290 8.38 21.60 15.18
C SER A 290 8.71 22.35 16.48
N ASN A 291 9.53 21.74 17.32
CA ASN A 291 10.18 22.37 18.46
C ASN A 291 11.64 21.88 18.54
N PRO A 292 12.64 22.66 18.08
CA PRO A 292 14.04 22.24 18.04
C PRO A 292 14.66 21.88 19.40
N ARG A 293 14.01 22.26 20.51
CA ARG A 293 14.41 21.95 21.89
C ARG A 293 13.92 20.59 22.37
N VAL A 294 13.15 19.88 21.54
CA VAL A 294 12.54 18.58 21.84
C VAL A 294 13.15 17.49 20.97
N ILE A 295 13.42 16.35 21.60
CA ILE A 295 13.75 15.07 20.96
C ILE A 295 12.53 14.15 21.11
N VAL A 296 12.10 13.55 20.00
CA VAL A 296 11.11 12.48 19.97
C VAL A 296 11.78 11.15 19.66
N TYR A 297 11.25 10.06 20.19
CA TYR A 297 11.82 8.73 19.96
C TYR A 297 10.96 7.90 19.01
N GLY A 298 11.66 7.21 18.12
CA GLY A 298 11.09 6.29 17.15
C GLY A 298 11.88 4.99 17.08
N SER A 299 11.67 4.25 15.99
CA SER A 299 12.38 3.00 15.72
C SER A 299 12.81 2.92 14.26
N GLU A 300 13.97 2.32 14.00
CA GLU A 300 14.43 1.93 12.66
C GLU A 300 13.67 0.71 12.07
N PRO A 301 13.33 -0.35 12.84
CA PRO A 301 12.58 -1.50 12.33
C PRO A 301 11.17 -1.17 11.84
N LEU A 302 10.61 -2.16 11.12
CA LEU A 302 9.39 -2.07 10.33
C LEU A 302 8.19 -1.51 11.12
N THR A 303 7.47 -0.58 10.49
CA THR A 303 6.20 -0.04 11.01
C THR A 303 5.13 -1.11 11.11
N PRO A 304 4.19 -0.97 12.06
CA PRO A 304 2.97 -1.77 12.02
C PRO A 304 2.28 -1.63 10.65
N THR A 305 1.78 -2.74 10.09
CA THR A 305 1.18 -2.73 8.75
C THR A 305 0.01 -1.76 8.69
N GLY A 306 0.05 -0.80 7.74
CA GLY A 306 -1.01 0.19 7.57
C GLY A 306 -0.82 1.48 8.36
N THR A 307 0.34 1.68 9.00
CA THR A 307 0.79 3.00 9.47
C THR A 307 1.73 3.65 8.45
N VAL A 308 1.91 4.97 8.55
CA VAL A 308 2.81 5.71 7.68
C VAL A 308 3.56 6.78 8.46
N PRO A 309 4.90 6.77 8.46
CA PRO A 309 5.69 7.84 9.06
C PRO A 309 5.69 9.06 8.13
N LEU A 310 5.54 10.24 8.72
CA LEU A 310 5.39 11.51 8.00
C LEU A 310 6.39 12.54 8.48
N HIS A 311 6.77 13.43 7.55
CA HIS A 311 7.51 14.65 7.87
C HIS A 311 7.12 15.78 6.93
N LYS A 312 7.29 17.02 7.37
CA LYS A 312 6.99 18.23 6.60
C LYS A 312 8.23 19.13 6.48
N PRO A 313 9.24 18.77 5.66
CA PRO A 313 10.46 19.57 5.51
C PRO A 313 10.25 20.86 4.68
N TYR A 314 9.15 20.95 3.93
CA TYR A 314 8.79 22.10 3.07
C TYR A 314 7.28 22.41 3.23
N GLU A 315 6.56 22.67 2.13
CA GLU A 315 5.16 23.08 2.18
C GLU A 315 4.20 21.89 2.35
N ARG A 316 4.59 20.68 1.91
CA ARG A 316 3.73 19.49 1.93
C ARG A 316 4.23 18.42 2.88
N TRP A 317 3.29 17.61 3.36
CA TRP A 317 3.58 16.38 4.08
C TRP A 317 4.07 15.29 3.13
N HIS A 318 5.12 14.59 3.53
CA HIS A 318 5.71 13.51 2.76
C HIS A 318 5.85 12.26 3.61
N TYR A 319 5.87 11.12 2.92
CA TYR A 319 6.33 9.87 3.50
C TYR A 319 7.77 10.00 3.96
N LEU A 320 8.01 9.71 5.23
CA LEU A 320 9.36 9.55 5.73
C LEU A 320 9.88 8.16 5.32
N LYS A 321 10.24 8.03 4.05
CA LYS A 321 10.77 6.80 3.47
C LYS A 321 12.29 6.86 3.36
N PRO A 322 12.98 5.71 3.44
CA PRO A 322 14.39 5.65 3.10
C PRO A 322 14.63 6.17 1.68
N THR A 323 15.63 7.02 1.51
CA THR A 323 16.01 7.58 0.20
C THR A 323 17.51 7.44 -0.01
N LEU A 324 17.92 7.17 -1.24
CA LEU A 324 19.32 7.19 -1.64
C LEU A 324 19.64 8.49 -2.36
N SER A 325 20.84 9.00 -2.13
CA SER A 325 21.44 10.02 -2.96
C SER A 325 21.94 9.36 -4.24
N TRP A 326 21.51 9.85 -5.40
CA TRP A 326 22.07 9.42 -6.68
C TRP A 326 23.48 9.96 -6.94
N HIS A 327 23.96 10.89 -6.12
CA HIS A 327 25.31 11.44 -6.24
C HIS A 327 26.38 10.46 -5.75
N ASN A 328 26.08 9.70 -4.69
CA ASN A 328 27.06 8.81 -4.06
C ASN A 328 26.49 7.44 -3.64
N LEU A 329 25.23 7.17 -3.99
CA LEU A 329 24.48 5.96 -3.62
C LEU A 329 24.43 5.71 -2.10
N LYS A 330 24.61 6.75 -1.27
CA LYS A 330 24.47 6.66 0.19
C LYS A 330 23.03 6.99 0.62
N PRO A 331 22.51 6.38 1.69
CA PRO A 331 21.24 6.78 2.28
C PRO A 331 21.25 8.25 2.71
N VAL A 332 20.28 9.01 2.22
CA VAL A 332 19.99 10.39 2.64
C VAL A 332 19.03 10.39 3.81
N LEU A 333 18.01 9.52 3.74
CA LEU A 333 17.11 9.23 4.85
C LEU A 333 17.23 7.75 5.21
N LYS A 334 17.48 7.47 6.48
CA LYS A 334 17.36 6.12 7.04
C LYS A 334 15.91 5.84 7.42
N GLY A 335 15.51 4.58 7.49
CA GLY A 335 14.20 4.20 8.00
C GLY A 335 14.05 4.65 9.45
N TRP A 336 12.98 5.37 9.75
CA TRP A 336 12.66 5.84 11.10
C TRP A 336 11.17 6.11 11.17
N ASN A 337 10.53 5.65 12.25
CA ASN A 337 9.09 5.79 12.42
C ASN A 337 8.78 6.27 13.84
N LEU A 338 7.82 7.18 13.97
CA LEU A 338 7.46 7.77 15.25
C LEU A 338 6.66 6.73 16.06
N CYS A 339 7.19 6.32 17.20
CA CYS A 339 6.52 5.34 18.05
C CYS A 339 5.58 6.05 19.04
N LEU A 340 4.38 5.49 19.19
CA LEU A 340 3.33 6.07 20.02
C LEU A 340 2.51 5.00 20.76
N LYS A 341 1.77 5.46 21.77
CA LYS A 341 0.73 4.69 22.45
C LYS A 341 -0.59 5.42 22.33
N THR A 342 -1.69 4.67 22.40
CA THR A 342 -3.05 5.20 22.31
C THR A 342 -3.88 4.70 23.49
N GLU A 343 -4.78 5.55 23.97
CA GLU A 343 -5.82 5.21 24.93
C GLU A 343 -7.18 5.66 24.38
N PRO A 344 -8.16 4.76 24.21
CA PRO A 344 -8.03 3.30 24.33
C PRO A 344 -7.06 2.71 23.28
N VAL A 345 -6.58 1.49 23.56
CA VAL A 345 -5.72 0.74 22.63
C VAL A 345 -6.49 0.41 21.35
N GLN A 346 -5.82 0.57 20.20
CA GLN A 346 -6.40 0.26 18.88
C GLN A 346 -6.15 -1.20 18.49
N TYR A 347 -7.14 -1.83 17.86
CA TYR A 347 -7.17 -3.21 17.37
C TYR A 347 -7.49 -3.25 15.87
N PRO A 348 -6.57 -2.81 15.01
CA PRO A 348 -6.85 -2.70 13.58
C PRO A 348 -6.66 -4.03 12.84
N TYR A 349 -6.29 -5.13 13.50
CA TYR A 349 -5.88 -6.39 12.87
C TYR A 349 -6.82 -7.58 13.15
N GLU A 350 -8.10 -7.29 13.39
CA GLU A 350 -9.11 -8.29 13.70
C GLU A 350 -9.42 -9.24 12.52
N PRO A 351 -9.88 -10.49 12.79
CA PRO A 351 -10.12 -11.50 11.77
C PRO A 351 -11.11 -11.07 10.69
N GLU A 352 -12.08 -10.20 10.99
CA GLU A 352 -13.08 -9.70 10.02
C GLU A 352 -12.45 -9.02 8.81
N ASN A 353 -11.22 -8.51 8.96
CA ASN A 353 -10.48 -7.90 7.86
C ASN A 353 -10.18 -8.88 6.71
N ILE A 354 -10.09 -10.19 6.99
CA ILE A 354 -9.94 -11.24 5.98
C ILE A 354 -11.06 -11.21 4.94
N LEU A 355 -12.25 -10.74 5.34
CA LEU A 355 -13.44 -10.66 4.50
C LEU A 355 -13.75 -9.22 4.05
N SER A 356 -12.80 -8.29 4.23
CA SER A 356 -12.97 -6.88 3.83
C SER A 356 -13.15 -6.70 2.31
N GLY A 357 -12.65 -7.66 1.53
CA GLY A 357 -12.59 -7.61 0.08
C GLY A 357 -11.50 -6.69 -0.48
N VAL A 358 -10.58 -6.22 0.37
CA VAL A 358 -9.44 -5.38 -0.04
C VAL A 358 -8.16 -6.08 0.41
N THR A 359 -7.24 -6.35 -0.50
CA THR A 359 -6.03 -7.13 -0.19
C THR A 359 -4.83 -6.27 0.21
N ARG A 360 -5.02 -5.01 0.58
CA ARG A 360 -3.92 -4.11 0.96
C ARG A 360 -4.34 -3.06 1.95
N SER A 361 -3.36 -2.48 2.64
CA SER A 361 -3.60 -1.28 3.43
C SER A 361 -3.86 -0.09 2.48
N ASP A 362 -5.07 0.45 2.54
CA ASP A 362 -5.51 1.57 1.69
C ASP A 362 -6.43 2.50 2.47
N CYS A 363 -7.71 2.17 2.61
CA CYS A 363 -8.67 2.90 3.46
C CYS A 363 -8.68 2.43 4.93
N CYS A 364 -8.01 1.31 5.21
CA CYS A 364 -7.76 0.72 6.53
C CYS A 364 -6.60 -0.30 6.35
N THR A 365 -6.28 -1.09 7.38
CA THR A 365 -5.23 -2.14 7.32
C THR A 365 -5.62 -3.29 6.39
N ASN A 366 -6.87 -3.73 6.45
CA ASN A 366 -7.50 -4.80 5.64
C ASN A 366 -6.86 -6.19 5.74
N LEU A 367 -6.12 -6.47 6.82
CA LEU A 367 -5.59 -7.80 7.12
C LEU A 367 -5.83 -8.21 8.56
N TRP A 368 -5.84 -9.52 8.78
CA TRP A 368 -5.68 -10.11 10.11
C TRP A 368 -4.20 -10.30 10.44
N VAL A 369 -3.82 -10.02 11.68
CA VAL A 369 -2.48 -10.26 12.25
C VAL A 369 -2.65 -10.92 13.60
N SER A 370 -2.04 -12.10 13.81
CA SER A 370 -2.04 -12.74 15.12
C SER A 370 -1.18 -11.99 16.13
N HIS A 371 -1.48 -12.12 17.43
CA HIS A 371 -0.74 -11.42 18.48
C HIS A 371 0.74 -11.84 18.47
N PRO A 372 1.71 -10.90 18.44
CA PRO A 372 3.13 -11.23 18.28
C PRO A 372 3.74 -11.95 19.49
N ASP A 373 3.22 -11.71 20.69
CA ASP A 373 3.71 -12.39 21.90
C ASP A 373 3.17 -13.83 22.08
N LEU A 374 2.25 -14.28 21.22
CA LEU A 374 1.72 -15.64 21.26
C LEU A 374 2.40 -16.52 20.22
N PRO A 375 2.81 -17.76 20.56
CA PRO A 375 3.55 -18.60 19.65
C PRO A 375 2.70 -19.06 18.46
N LEU A 376 3.37 -19.32 17.33
CA LEU A 376 2.80 -20.11 16.24
C LEU A 376 2.69 -21.59 16.67
N PRO A 377 1.70 -22.36 16.19
CA PRO A 377 0.76 -21.99 15.15
C PRO A 377 -0.37 -21.06 15.60
N GLN A 378 -0.81 -20.21 14.68
CA GLN A 378 -1.98 -19.35 14.82
C GLN A 378 -2.94 -19.64 13.66
N SER A 379 -4.24 -19.44 13.85
CA SER A 379 -5.23 -19.83 12.84
C SER A 379 -6.37 -18.84 12.68
N ALA A 380 -6.87 -18.77 11.45
CA ALA A 380 -8.13 -18.11 11.10
C ALA A 380 -9.16 -19.17 10.66
N VAL A 381 -10.41 -19.01 11.10
CA VAL A 381 -11.50 -19.96 10.84
C VAL A 381 -12.67 -19.22 10.20
N LEU A 382 -13.08 -19.67 9.01
CA LEU A 382 -14.36 -19.31 8.40
C LEU A 382 -15.42 -20.30 8.87
N GLU A 383 -16.54 -19.80 9.38
CA GLU A 383 -17.70 -20.55 9.82
C GLU A 383 -18.93 -20.15 9.01
N PHE A 384 -19.51 -21.11 8.31
CA PHE A 384 -20.66 -20.89 7.43
C PHE A 384 -21.96 -21.16 8.19
N LYS A 385 -23.00 -20.34 7.94
CA LYS A 385 -24.34 -20.54 8.52
C LYS A 385 -24.96 -21.88 8.10
N SER A 386 -24.63 -22.33 6.90
CA SER A 386 -25.03 -23.61 6.35
C SER A 386 -23.84 -24.23 5.62
N PRO A 387 -23.77 -25.57 5.50
CA PRO A 387 -22.69 -26.24 4.79
C PRO A 387 -22.58 -25.74 3.34
N VAL A 388 -21.35 -25.43 2.90
CA VAL A 388 -21.06 -24.98 1.54
C VAL A 388 -20.24 -26.02 0.79
N SER A 389 -20.49 -26.18 -0.51
CA SER A 389 -19.70 -27.04 -1.39
C SER A 389 -18.79 -26.21 -2.29
N PHE A 390 -17.54 -26.61 -2.44
CA PHE A 390 -16.53 -25.85 -3.18
C PHE A 390 -15.38 -26.74 -3.67
N THR A 391 -14.61 -26.24 -4.64
CA THR A 391 -13.45 -26.93 -5.25
C THR A 391 -12.16 -26.13 -5.10
N THR A 392 -12.23 -24.85 -4.73
CA THR A 392 -11.08 -23.95 -4.73
C THR A 392 -11.05 -23.01 -3.52
N ILE A 393 -9.86 -22.84 -2.93
CA ILE A 393 -9.56 -21.79 -1.94
C ILE A 393 -8.44 -20.89 -2.47
N TYR A 394 -8.66 -19.58 -2.40
CA TYR A 394 -7.66 -18.55 -2.64
C TYR A 394 -7.19 -17.96 -1.31
N LEU A 395 -5.88 -17.81 -1.14
CA LEU A 395 -5.27 -17.15 0.01
C LEU A 395 -4.40 -16.00 -0.49
N THR A 396 -4.54 -14.84 0.14
CA THR A 396 -3.67 -13.69 -0.07
C THR A 396 -2.94 -13.37 1.24
N PHE A 397 -1.63 -13.59 1.25
CA PHE A 397 -0.75 -13.36 2.40
C PHE A 397 -0.11 -11.98 2.37
N ASP A 398 0.38 -11.53 3.53
CA ASP A 398 1.17 -10.29 3.62
C ASP A 398 2.59 -10.54 3.10
N THR A 399 2.92 -9.91 1.98
CA THR A 399 4.29 -9.86 1.44
C THR A 399 4.87 -8.45 1.55
N ASN A 400 4.39 -7.70 2.54
CA ASN A 400 4.87 -6.38 2.89
C ASN A 400 5.00 -5.46 1.66
N LEU A 401 3.84 -5.11 1.09
CA LEU A 401 3.77 -4.23 -0.09
C LEU A 401 4.33 -2.82 0.18
N SER A 402 4.61 -2.48 1.43
CA SER A 402 5.25 -1.24 1.86
C SER A 402 6.78 -1.26 1.72
N LEU A 403 7.41 -2.42 1.44
CA LEU A 403 8.85 -2.49 1.21
C LEU A 403 9.27 -1.63 0.04
N THR A 404 10.31 -0.81 0.23
CA THR A 404 10.86 0.04 -0.81
C THR A 404 11.75 -0.78 -1.76
N HIS A 405 11.17 -1.25 -2.86
CA HIS A 405 11.83 -2.14 -3.83
C HIS A 405 13.07 -1.52 -4.51
N ASN A 406 13.20 -0.19 -4.47
CA ASN A 406 14.25 0.56 -5.17
C ASN A 406 15.64 0.41 -4.51
N LEU A 407 15.71 -0.16 -3.32
CA LEU A 407 16.91 -0.24 -2.48
C LEU A 407 17.43 -1.67 -2.32
N HIS A 408 16.71 -2.66 -2.84
CA HIS A 408 17.07 -4.06 -2.70
C HIS A 408 17.62 -4.58 -4.03
N LEU A 409 18.79 -5.22 -3.95
CA LEU A 409 19.31 -6.03 -5.05
C LEU A 409 18.26 -7.10 -5.41
N PRO A 410 18.05 -7.41 -6.70
CA PRO A 410 17.13 -8.46 -7.10
C PRO A 410 17.53 -9.76 -6.39
N THR A 411 16.60 -10.37 -5.65
CA THR A 411 16.66 -11.73 -5.06
C THR A 411 17.35 -11.94 -3.70
N TRP A 412 16.95 -11.23 -2.64
CA TRP A 412 17.30 -11.72 -1.30
C TRP A 412 16.11 -11.88 -0.36
N ARG A 413 15.53 -13.09 -0.44
CA ARG A 413 14.56 -13.71 0.46
C ARG A 413 13.14 -13.12 0.43
N PRO A 414 12.11 -13.94 0.70
CA PRO A 414 10.75 -13.44 0.85
C PRO A 414 10.68 -12.48 2.05
N PRO A 415 9.80 -11.47 2.01
CA PRO A 415 9.54 -10.59 3.15
C PRO A 415 9.24 -11.40 4.41
N GLU A 416 9.76 -10.96 5.56
CA GLU A 416 9.66 -11.67 6.84
C GLU A 416 8.22 -11.99 7.24
N GLU A 417 7.28 -11.12 6.86
CA GLU A 417 5.83 -11.24 7.08
C GLU A 417 5.18 -12.39 6.31
N THR A 418 5.82 -12.84 5.24
CA THR A 418 5.23 -13.81 4.32
C THR A 418 5.05 -15.14 5.05
N VAL A 419 3.81 -15.64 5.08
CA VAL A 419 3.49 -16.97 5.60
C VAL A 419 4.28 -18.01 4.81
N ARG A 420 5.09 -18.81 5.51
CA ARG A 420 5.99 -19.82 4.92
C ARG A 420 5.35 -21.21 4.94
N ASP A 421 4.99 -21.69 6.13
CA ASP A 421 4.40 -23.01 6.31
C ASP A 421 2.99 -22.87 6.88
N TYR A 422 2.01 -23.53 6.26
CA TYR A 422 0.61 -23.50 6.68
C TYR A 422 -0.14 -24.75 6.26
N ARG A 423 -1.30 -24.97 6.86
CA ARG A 423 -2.21 -26.06 6.54
C ARG A 423 -3.63 -25.54 6.37
N ILE A 424 -4.36 -26.19 5.47
CA ILE A 424 -5.78 -25.95 5.24
C ILE A 424 -6.57 -27.16 5.73
N LEU A 425 -7.53 -26.90 6.62
CA LEU A 425 -8.43 -27.90 7.17
C LEU A 425 -9.87 -27.49 6.85
N TYR A 426 -10.75 -28.49 6.71
CA TYR A 426 -12.19 -28.28 6.66
C TYR A 426 -12.89 -29.15 7.68
N GLU A 427 -14.05 -28.71 8.12
CA GLU A 427 -14.86 -29.40 9.12
C GLU A 427 -16.23 -29.75 8.55
N ARG A 428 -16.68 -30.97 8.80
CA ARG A 428 -18.03 -31.43 8.47
C ARG A 428 -18.53 -32.38 9.54
N LYS A 429 -19.70 -32.12 10.12
CA LYS A 429 -20.34 -32.98 11.13
C LYS A 429 -19.48 -33.23 12.37
N GLY A 430 -18.85 -32.17 12.89
CA GLY A 430 -17.95 -32.17 14.04
C GLY A 430 -16.54 -32.71 13.78
N LYS A 431 -16.17 -33.06 12.55
CA LYS A 431 -14.89 -33.72 12.23
C LYS A 431 -14.02 -32.89 11.29
N TRP A 432 -12.83 -32.53 11.77
CA TRP A 432 -11.81 -31.86 10.96
C TRP A 432 -11.09 -32.85 10.05
N LYS A 433 -10.86 -32.45 8.81
CA LYS A 433 -10.11 -33.16 7.78
C LYS A 433 -9.14 -32.21 7.10
N GLU A 434 -7.98 -32.72 6.72
CA GLU A 434 -6.95 -31.94 6.02
C GLU A 434 -7.24 -31.89 4.51
N ILE A 435 -7.15 -30.69 3.94
CA ILE A 435 -7.11 -30.48 2.48
C ILE A 435 -5.65 -30.61 2.02
N GLY A 436 -4.73 -29.99 2.75
CA GLY A 436 -3.29 -30.13 2.51
C GLY A 436 -2.44 -29.25 3.42
N THR A 437 -1.17 -29.63 3.52
CA THR A 437 -0.10 -28.87 4.19
C THR A 437 0.88 -28.35 3.14
N PHE A 438 1.25 -27.08 3.26
CA PHE A 438 2.10 -26.37 2.31
C PHE A 438 3.30 -25.78 3.05
N ARG A 439 4.49 -25.90 2.46
CA ARG A 439 5.76 -25.44 3.03
C ARG A 439 6.50 -24.50 2.09
N ASP A 440 7.44 -23.74 2.63
CA ASP A 440 8.36 -22.87 1.90
C ASP A 440 7.66 -21.88 0.95
N ASN A 441 6.47 -21.39 1.34
CA ASN A 441 5.73 -20.43 0.54
C ASN A 441 6.43 -19.07 0.53
N PHE A 442 6.72 -18.55 -0.66
CA PHE A 442 7.20 -17.18 -0.89
C PHE A 442 6.23 -16.35 -1.73
N LEU A 443 5.06 -16.91 -2.06
CA LEU A 443 4.07 -16.26 -2.91
C LEU A 443 3.04 -15.52 -2.06
N ARG A 444 2.68 -14.34 -2.53
CA ARG A 444 1.59 -13.52 -1.98
C ARG A 444 0.24 -14.20 -2.15
N ARG A 445 -0.09 -14.58 -3.38
CA ARG A 445 -1.36 -15.24 -3.73
C ARG A 445 -1.13 -16.73 -3.91
N ARG A 446 -1.96 -17.54 -3.25
CA ARG A 446 -1.98 -19.00 -3.38
C ARG A 446 -3.37 -19.48 -3.77
N VAL A 447 -3.42 -20.41 -4.72
CA VAL A 447 -4.66 -21.00 -5.23
C VAL A 447 -4.58 -22.50 -5.01
N HIS A 448 -5.53 -23.04 -4.26
CA HIS A 448 -5.60 -24.44 -3.91
C HIS A 448 -6.84 -25.04 -4.55
N LYS A 449 -6.64 -25.95 -5.52
CA LYS A 449 -7.70 -26.69 -6.20
C LYS A 449 -7.72 -28.13 -5.72
N PHE A 450 -8.90 -28.68 -5.49
CA PHE A 450 -9.10 -30.04 -4.98
C PHE A 450 -10.47 -30.58 -5.42
N PRO A 451 -10.72 -31.90 -5.32
CA PRO A 451 -12.04 -32.47 -5.57
C PRO A 451 -13.11 -31.81 -4.70
N ARG A 452 -14.34 -31.70 -5.22
CA ARG A 452 -15.45 -31.04 -4.53
C ARG A 452 -15.62 -31.56 -3.09
N ILE A 453 -15.53 -30.66 -2.12
CA ILE A 453 -15.80 -30.95 -0.70
C ILE A 453 -16.99 -30.16 -0.22
N THR A 454 -17.55 -30.57 0.92
CA THR A 454 -18.60 -29.81 1.63
C THR A 454 -18.18 -29.60 3.07
N ALA A 455 -18.20 -28.34 3.52
CA ALA A 455 -17.73 -27.95 4.84
C ALA A 455 -18.67 -26.98 5.54
N GLU A 456 -18.72 -27.07 6.86
CA GLU A 456 -19.34 -26.10 7.78
C GLU A 456 -18.32 -25.08 8.26
N ARG A 457 -17.03 -25.47 8.33
CA ARG A 457 -15.93 -24.56 8.65
C ARG A 457 -14.70 -24.84 7.80
N ILE A 458 -13.91 -23.80 7.54
CA ILE A 458 -12.57 -23.88 6.93
C ILE A 458 -11.60 -23.21 7.89
N LYS A 459 -10.45 -23.84 8.13
CA LYS A 459 -9.39 -23.30 8.99
C LYS A 459 -8.08 -23.22 8.22
N ILE A 460 -7.46 -22.04 8.27
CA ILE A 460 -6.09 -21.82 7.82
C ILE A 460 -5.21 -21.73 9.05
N GLU A 461 -4.31 -22.68 9.21
CA GLU A 461 -3.38 -22.76 10.34
C GLU A 461 -1.98 -22.46 9.84
N VAL A 462 -1.38 -21.39 10.36
CA VAL A 462 -0.05 -20.91 9.99
C VAL A 462 0.95 -21.41 11.02
N PHE A 463 1.94 -22.19 10.58
CA PHE A 463 2.99 -22.75 11.45
C PHE A 463 4.23 -21.86 11.52
N SER A 464 4.55 -21.15 10.45
CA SER A 464 5.75 -20.33 10.37
C SER A 464 5.64 -19.23 9.32
N THR A 465 6.48 -18.21 9.46
CA THR A 465 6.74 -17.16 8.48
C THR A 465 8.23 -17.17 8.10
N TRP A 466 8.68 -16.23 7.28
CA TRP A 466 10.11 -16.06 6.99
C TRP A 466 10.90 -15.29 8.05
N GLY A 467 10.22 -14.68 9.03
CA GLY A 467 10.87 -13.96 10.13
C GLY A 467 9.92 -13.27 11.10
N SER A 468 8.70 -12.94 10.66
CA SER A 468 7.70 -12.29 11.52
C SER A 468 7.14 -13.24 12.60
N PRO A 469 6.97 -12.81 13.85
CA PRO A 469 6.37 -13.64 14.90
C PRO A 469 4.87 -13.90 14.68
N SER A 470 4.21 -13.13 13.81
CA SER A 470 2.77 -13.17 13.61
C SER A 470 2.36 -13.82 12.28
N ALA A 471 1.27 -14.58 12.30
CA ALA A 471 0.55 -14.97 11.10
C ALA A 471 -0.20 -13.75 10.52
N ARG A 472 -0.12 -13.55 9.20
CA ARG A 472 -0.75 -12.40 8.51
C ARG A 472 -1.49 -12.84 7.25
N ILE A 473 -2.79 -12.55 7.19
CA ILE A 473 -3.65 -12.93 6.05
C ILE A 473 -4.51 -11.73 5.66
N PHE A 474 -4.40 -11.30 4.40
CA PHE A 474 -5.24 -10.25 3.83
C PHE A 474 -6.62 -10.79 3.44
N GLU A 475 -6.68 -11.97 2.82
CA GLU A 475 -7.94 -12.46 2.27
C GLU A 475 -7.97 -13.99 2.15
N ILE A 476 -9.16 -14.56 2.39
CA ILE A 476 -9.51 -15.93 2.07
C ILE A 476 -10.75 -15.88 1.18
N ARG A 477 -10.66 -16.44 -0.03
CA ARG A 477 -11.83 -16.63 -0.91
C ARG A 477 -12.12 -18.10 -1.14
N VAL A 478 -13.38 -18.44 -1.30
CA VAL A 478 -13.85 -19.83 -1.47
C VAL A 478 -14.77 -19.89 -2.68
N TYR A 479 -14.43 -20.71 -3.67
CA TYR A 479 -15.18 -20.82 -4.93
C TYR A 479 -15.48 -22.26 -5.30
N ASP A 480 -16.60 -22.43 -5.99
CA ASP A 480 -17.00 -23.67 -6.65
C ASP A 480 -16.84 -23.52 -8.16
N GLU A 481 -15.77 -24.12 -8.70
CA GLU A 481 -15.28 -23.93 -10.08
C GLU A 481 -15.21 -25.22 -10.89
#